data_AF-A0A9D6IIC5-F1
#
_entry.id   AF-A0A9D6IIC5-F1
#
_cell.length_a   1.000
_cell.length_b   1.000
_cell.length_c   1.000
_cell.angle_alpha   90.00
_cell.angle_beta   90.00
_cell.angle_gamma   90.00
#
_symmetry.space_group_name_H-M   'P 1'
#
loop_
_entity.id
_entity.type
_entity.pdbx_description
1 polymer ?
#
loop_
_entity_poly.entity_id
_entity_poly.type
_entity_poly.pdbx_seq_one_letter_code
_entity_poly.pdbx_strand_id
1 'polypeptide(L)' 'MVERVGVVGGGLMGSGIAYTVVLKSDAVVSIMEVTVELLDRCRQRMGKLIQTGVQR' A
#
# COMPACT_ATOMS: atom_id res chain seq x y z
N MET A 1 -12.08 3.87 16.18
CA MET A 1 -11.90 3.84 14.70
C MET A 1 -10.41 4.02 14.45
N VAL A 2 -9.80 3.25 13.54
CA VAL A 2 -8.35 3.37 13.27
C VAL A 2 -8.16 4.43 12.19
N GLU A 3 -7.49 5.53 12.53
CA GLU A 3 -7.31 6.68 11.63
C GLU A 3 -6.01 6.62 10.81
N ARG A 4 -5.02 5.86 11.30
CA ARG A 4 -3.70 5.74 10.67
C ARG A 4 -3.16 4.32 10.80
N VAL A 5 -2.55 3.82 9.73
CA VAL A 5 -1.92 2.49 9.69
C VAL A 5 -0.51 2.60 9.13
N GLY A 6 0.47 2.13 9.91
CA GLY A 6 1.84 1.96 9.46
C GLY A 6 2.07 0.54 8.92
N VAL A 7 2.63 0.42 7.72
CA VAL A 7 3.08 -0.85 7.14
C VAL A 7 4.60 -0.83 7.04
N VAL A 8 5.25 -1.72 7.78
CA VAL A 8 6.72 -1.90 7.72
C VAL A 8 7.04 -3.04 6.76
N GLY A 9 7.75 -2.73 5.69
CA GLY A 9 8.04 -3.60 4.55
C GLY A 9 7.19 -3.24 3.32
N GLY A 10 7.84 -2.84 2.22
CA GLY A 10 7.26 -2.50 0.91
C GLY A 10 7.30 -3.65 -0.12
N GLY A 11 7.59 -4.87 0.34
CA GLY A 11 7.58 -6.07 -0.51
C GLY A 11 6.19 -6.44 -1.04
N LEU A 12 6.07 -7.63 -1.63
CA LEU A 12 4.80 -8.12 -2.20
C LEU A 12 3.66 -8.09 -1.16
N MET A 13 3.90 -8.66 0.02
CA MET A 13 2.90 -8.72 1.09
C MET A 13 2.55 -7.33 1.64
N GLY A 14 3.55 -6.51 1.96
CA GLY A 14 3.32 -5.16 2.50
C GLY A 14 2.54 -4.27 1.55
N SER A 15 2.82 -4.33 0.24
CA SER A 15 2.04 -3.62 -0.77
C SER A 15 0.56 -4.07 -0.82
N GLY A 16 0.29 -5.37 -0.67
CA GLY A 16 -1.07 -5.92 -0.62
C GLY A 16 -1.83 -5.55 0.64
N ILE A 17 -1.14 -5.54 1.79
CA ILE A 17 -1.69 -5.07 3.07
C ILE A 17 -2.07 -3.60 2.96
N ALA A 18 -1.13 -2.75 2.52
CA ALA A 18 -1.39 -1.32 2.35
C ALA A 18 -2.56 -1.06 1.41
N TYR A 19 -2.62 -1.74 0.26
CA TYR A 19 -3.74 -1.64 -0.67
C TYR A 19 -5.09 -2.06 -0.03
N THR A 20 -5.10 -3.16 0.72
CA THR A 20 -6.33 -3.65 1.36
C THR A 20 -6.85 -2.67 2.41
N VAL A 21 -5.95 -2.04 3.18
CA VAL A 21 -6.34 -1.03 4.18
C VAL A 21 -6.91 0.20 3.49
N VAL A 22 -6.27 0.70 2.43
CA VAL A 22 -6.77 1.82 1.61
C VAL A 22 -8.15 1.52 1.02
N LEU A 23 -8.40 0.28 0.60
CA LEU A 23 -9.70 -0.10 0.02
C LEU A 23 -10.83 -0.22 1.06
N LYS A 24 -10.50 -0.70 2.27
CA LYS A 24 -11.51 -1.11 3.26
C LYS A 24 -11.72 -0.09 4.38
N SER A 25 -10.95 0.99 4.39
CA SER A 25 -11.02 2.00 5.45
C SER A 25 -10.58 3.37 4.95
N ASP A 26 -11.01 4.40 5.65
CA ASP A 26 -10.55 5.78 5.44
C ASP A 26 -9.23 6.08 6.17
N ALA A 27 -8.52 5.05 6.64
CA ALA A 27 -7.28 5.22 7.37
C ALA A 27 -6.16 5.72 6.45
N VAL A 28 -5.38 6.69 6.93
CA VAL A 28 -4.16 7.12 6.24
C VAL A 28 -3.10 6.03 6.40
N VAL A 29 -2.62 5.49 5.27
CA VAL A 29 -1.59 4.45 5.26
C VAL A 29 -0.22 5.06 5.01
N SER A 30 0.75 4.76 5.87
CA SER A 30 2.17 5.10 5.68
C SER A 30 2.99 3.82 5.55
N ILE A 31 3.83 3.76 4.51
CA ILE A 31 4.68 2.59 4.24
C ILE A 31 6.12 2.98 4.56
N MET A 32 6.79 2.15 5.35
CA MET A 32 8.20 2.28 5.66
C MET A 32 8.96 1.08 5.12
N GLU A 33 10.03 1.33 4.38
CA GLU A 33 10.90 0.30 3.81
C GLU A 33 12.34 0.80 3.88
N VAL A 34 13.26 -0.09 4.23
CA VAL A 34 14.69 0.24 4.37
C VAL A 34 15.35 0.41 3.00
N THR A 35 14.87 -0.36 2.03
CA THR A 35 15.39 -0.39 0.66
C THR A 35 14.55 0.46 -0.27
N VAL A 36 15.13 1.54 -0.83
CA VAL A 36 14.43 2.48 -1.73
C VAL A 36 13.85 1.77 -2.95
N GLU A 37 14.57 0.79 -3.51
CA GLU A 37 14.13 0.02 -4.67
C GLU A 37 12.85 -0.79 -4.38
N LEU A 38 12.69 -1.29 -3.16
CA LEU A 38 11.48 -1.99 -2.74
C LEU A 38 10.32 -1.02 -2.51
N LEU A 39 10.61 0.19 -2.01
CA LEU A 39 9.60 1.25 -1.86
C LEU A 39 9.06 1.71 -3.22
N ASP A 40 9.93 1.89 -4.22
CA ASP A 40 9.53 2.23 -5.59
C ASP A 40 8.69 1.12 -6.22
N ARG A 41 9.10 -0.15 -6.05
CA ARG A 41 8.30 -1.30 -6.51
C ARG A 41 6.95 -1.36 -5.81
N CYS A 42 6.88 -1.04 -4.51
CA CYS A 42 5.63 -0.95 -3.77
C CYS A 42 4.70 0.09 -4.40
N ARG A 43 5.21 1.30 -4.64
CA ARG A 43 4.47 2.39 -5.29
C ARG A 43 3.94 1.97 -6.67
N GLN A 44 4.78 1.34 -7.50
CA GLN A 44 4.37 0.86 -8.83
C GLN A 44 3.27 -0.22 -8.74
N ARG A 45 3.41 -1.19 -7.83
CA ARG A 45 2.40 -2.26 -7.64
C ARG A 45 1.07 -1.69 -7.15
N MET A 46 1.11 -0.83 -6.15
CA MET A 46 -0.11 -0.17 -5.64
C MET A 46 -0.78 0.67 -6.73
N GLY A 47 -0.01 1.42 -7.52
CA GLY A 47 -0.54 2.17 -8.66
C GLY A 47 -1.28 1.27 -9.66
N LYS A 48 -0.71 0.10 -10.00
CA LYS A 48 -1.37 -0.88 -10.87
C LYS A 48 -2.65 -1.43 -10.25
N LEU A 49 -2.61 -1.83 -8.97
CA LEU A 49 -3.77 -2.38 -8.26
C LEU A 49 -4.92 -1.36 -8.17
N ILE A 50 -4.60 -0.10 -7.87
CA ILE A 50 -5.58 1.00 -7.84
C ILE A 50 -6.19 1.22 -9.23
N GLN A 51 -5.37 1.29 -10.28
CA GLN A 51 -5.86 1.43 -11.66
C GLN A 51 -6.80 0.29 -12.06
N THR A 52 -6.47 -0.96 -11.72
CA THR A 52 -7.34 -2.11 -11.97
C THR A 52 -8.61 -2.06 -11.11
N GLY A 53 -8.53 -1.57 -9.88
CA GLY A 53 -9.68 -1.40 -8.98
C GLY A 53 -10.66 -0.33 -9.45
N VAL A 54 -10.17 0.77 -10.05
CA VAL A 54 -10.99 1.85 -10.63
C VAL A 54 -11.75 1.41 -11.89
N GLN A 55 -11.26 0.38 -12.59
CA GLN A 55 -11.92 -0.19 -13.78
C GLN A 55 -13.05 -1.17 -13.47
N ARG A 56 -13.37 -1.41 -12.19
CA ARG A 56 -14.48 -2.27 -11.74
C ARG A 56 -15.58 -1.43 -11.11
#